data_AF-A0A348S3M8-F1
#
_entry.id   AF-A0A348S3M8-F1
#
_cell.length_a   1.000
_cell.length_b   1.000
_cell.length_c   1.000
_cell.angle_alpha   90.00
_cell.angle_beta   90.00
_cell.angle_gamma   90.00
#
_symmetry.space_group_name_H-M   'P 1'
#
loop_
_entity.id
_entity.type
_entity.pdbx_description
1 polymer ?
#
loop_
_entity_poly.entity_id
_entity_poly.type
_entity_poly.pdbx_seq_one_letter_code
_entity_poly.pdbx_strand_id
1 'polypeptide(L)'
;FELDPNLKPLFKGDMQEQGKKLMTMITVAVNGLSDLEKIVSAVKALGVRHVGYGVKDSHYDTVGSALIWTLGKGLGEEFTDSLKTAWIKVYTLLATTMKEAAAESVAESKPTPWIRRTFSP
;
A
#
# COMPACT_ATOMS: atom_id res chain seq x y z
N PHE A 1 -6.68 13.66 -4.23
CA PHE A 1 -5.68 14.72 -4.49
C PHE A 1 -5.93 15.99 -3.69
N GLU A 2 -7.14 16.23 -3.18
CA GLU A 2 -7.39 17.37 -2.28
C GLU A 2 -6.57 17.29 -0.98
N LEU A 3 -6.42 16.09 -0.40
CA LEU A 3 -5.62 15.88 0.81
C LEU A 3 -4.10 15.98 0.57
N ASP A 4 -3.63 15.58 -0.61
CA ASP A 4 -2.24 15.74 -1.03
C ASP A 4 -2.18 15.86 -2.57
N PRO A 5 -1.99 17.09 -3.09
CA PRO A 5 -1.87 17.32 -4.52
C PRO A 5 -0.61 16.69 -5.14
N ASN A 6 0.45 16.49 -4.35
CA ASN A 6 1.73 15.96 -4.81
C ASN A 6 1.65 14.47 -5.18
N LEU A 7 0.57 13.78 -4.79
CA LEU A 7 0.31 12.42 -5.21
C LEU A 7 -0.09 12.33 -6.68
N LYS A 8 -0.67 13.38 -7.27
CA LYS A 8 -1.22 13.35 -8.64
C LYS A 8 -0.25 12.81 -9.71
N PRO A 9 1.04 13.20 -9.73
CA PRO A 9 2.00 12.66 -10.71
C PRO A 9 2.32 11.17 -10.55
N LEU A 10 2.06 10.58 -9.37
CA LEU A 10 2.28 9.15 -9.12
C LEU A 10 1.17 8.29 -9.78
N PHE A 11 -0.02 8.87 -9.99
CA PHE A 11 -1.13 8.21 -10.65
C PHE A 11 -1.03 8.43 -12.17
N LYS A 12 -0.23 7.57 -12.81
CA LYS A 12 -0.06 7.57 -14.27
C LYS A 12 -1.22 6.81 -14.94
N GLY A 13 -1.62 7.28 -16.13
CA GLY A 13 -2.65 6.65 -16.95
C GLY A 13 -4.07 7.13 -16.66
N ASP A 14 -5.04 6.29 -16.99
CA ASP A 14 -6.46 6.59 -16.81
C ASP A 14 -6.88 6.45 -15.33
N MET A 15 -7.42 7.53 -14.76
CA MET A 15 -7.85 7.57 -13.36
C MET A 15 -9.05 6.68 -13.04
N GLN A 16 -9.94 6.45 -14.01
CA GLN A 16 -11.06 5.52 -13.85
C GLN A 16 -10.56 4.08 -13.82
N GLU A 17 -9.59 3.75 -14.68
CA GLU A 17 -8.95 2.43 -14.67
C GLU A 17 -8.16 2.20 -13.37
N GLN A 18 -7.44 3.22 -12.87
CA GLN A 18 -6.77 3.15 -11.58
C GLN A 18 -7.76 2.97 -10.41
N GLY A 19 -8.89 3.67 -10.44
CA GLY A 19 -9.97 3.47 -9.48
C GLY A 19 -10.50 2.03 -9.49
N LYS A 20 -10.72 1.45 -10.67
CA LYS A 20 -11.12 0.05 -10.81
C LYS A 20 -10.07 -0.90 -10.22
N LYS A 21 -8.79 -0.71 -10.53
CA LYS A 21 -7.69 -1.53 -9.98
C LYS A 21 -7.63 -1.46 -8.45
N LEU A 22 -7.80 -0.28 -7.87
CA LEU A 22 -7.86 -0.11 -6.42
C LEU A 22 -9.04 -0.89 -5.82
N MET A 23 -10.24 -0.73 -6.40
CA MET A 23 -11.43 -1.43 -5.90
C MET A 23 -11.30 -2.94 -6.06
N THR A 24 -10.76 -3.44 -7.17
CA THR A 24 -10.46 -4.87 -7.34
C THR A 24 -9.48 -5.37 -6.27
N MET A 25 -8.40 -4.63 -6.00
CA MET A 25 -7.45 -4.98 -4.93
C MET A 25 -8.12 -5.02 -3.56
N ILE A 26 -8.97 -4.04 -3.24
CA ILE A 26 -9.73 -4.01 -1.99
C ILE A 26 -10.69 -5.19 -1.91
N THR A 27 -11.43 -5.50 -2.97
CA THR A 27 -12.34 -6.65 -3.04
C THR A 27 -11.59 -7.97 -2.87
N VAL A 28 -10.43 -8.13 -3.50
CA VAL A 28 -9.57 -9.31 -3.32
C VAL A 28 -9.08 -9.40 -1.88
N ALA A 29 -8.66 -8.29 -1.27
CA ALA A 29 -8.22 -8.26 0.12
C ALA A 29 -9.33 -8.65 1.11
N VAL A 30 -10.56 -8.17 0.89
CA VAL A 30 -11.73 -8.48 1.71
C VAL A 30 -12.21 -9.93 1.49
N ASN A 31 -12.25 -10.40 0.23
CA ASN A 31 -12.77 -11.74 -0.10
C ASN A 31 -11.78 -12.86 0.21
N GLY A 32 -10.48 -12.63 0.02
CA GLY A 32 -9.46 -13.64 0.29
C GLY A 32 -9.00 -13.68 1.75
N LEU A 33 -9.73 -13.07 2.69
CA LEU A 33 -9.59 -13.38 4.13
C LEU A 33 -9.76 -14.89 4.43
N SER A 34 -10.26 -15.67 3.46
CA SER A 34 -10.34 -17.13 3.46
C SER A 34 -9.08 -17.86 2.96
N ASP A 35 -8.15 -17.19 2.26
CA ASP A 35 -6.84 -17.71 1.81
C ASP A 35 -5.74 -16.65 2.06
N LEU A 36 -5.38 -16.53 3.33
CA LEU A 36 -4.52 -15.48 3.85
C LEU A 36 -3.10 -15.52 3.26
N GLU A 37 -2.56 -16.71 3.01
CA GLU A 37 -1.19 -16.88 2.50
C GLU A 37 -1.01 -16.29 1.10
N LYS A 38 -1.97 -16.54 0.20
CA LYS A 38 -1.92 -16.00 -1.17
C LYS A 38 -2.06 -14.48 -1.16
N ILE A 39 -2.94 -13.93 -0.33
CA ILE A 39 -3.07 -12.48 -0.18
C ILE A 39 -1.75 -11.87 0.28
N VAL A 40 -1.16 -12.41 1.36
CA VAL A 40 0.06 -11.82 1.94
C VAL A 40 1.17 -11.77 0.89
N SER A 41 1.37 -12.85 0.13
CA SER A 41 2.37 -12.90 -0.94
C SER A 41 2.12 -11.85 -2.03
N ALA A 42 0.87 -11.72 -2.49
CA ALA A 42 0.51 -10.73 -3.51
C ALA A 42 0.68 -9.28 -3.01
N VAL A 43 0.32 -9.01 -1.74
CA VAL A 43 0.43 -7.70 -1.11
C VAL A 43 1.90 -7.31 -0.91
N LYS A 44 2.76 -8.23 -0.46
CA LYS A 44 4.20 -8.01 -0.38
C LYS A 44 4.81 -7.65 -1.74
N ALA A 45 4.50 -8.43 -2.77
CA ALA A 45 4.95 -8.16 -4.14
C ALA A 45 4.47 -6.80 -4.67
N LEU A 46 3.25 -6.39 -4.28
CA LEU A 46 2.74 -5.05 -4.59
C LEU A 46 3.52 -3.95 -3.88
N GLY A 47 3.87 -4.14 -2.59
CA GLY A 47 4.71 -3.23 -1.81
C GLY A 47 6.08 -3.00 -2.43
N VAL A 48 6.75 -4.07 -2.89
CA VAL A 48 8.02 -3.96 -3.61
C VAL A 48 7.90 -3.12 -4.88
N ARG A 49 6.83 -3.33 -5.68
CA ARG A 49 6.59 -2.49 -6.87
C ARG A 49 6.33 -1.02 -6.53
N HIS A 50 5.73 -0.74 -5.37
CA HIS A 50 5.46 0.64 -4.93
C HIS A 50 6.75 1.45 -4.70
N VAL A 51 7.86 0.79 -4.37
CA VAL A 51 9.19 1.42 -4.33
C VAL A 51 9.55 1.99 -5.70
N GLY A 52 9.40 1.19 -6.76
CA GLY A 52 9.68 1.61 -8.14
C GLY A 52 8.78 2.74 -8.65
N TYR A 53 7.62 2.93 -8.03
CA TYR A 53 6.70 4.03 -8.35
C TYR A 53 7.05 5.32 -7.60
N GLY A 54 7.98 5.28 -6.63
CA GLY A 54 8.31 6.43 -5.78
C GLY A 54 7.33 6.67 -4.64
N VAL A 55 6.57 5.64 -4.23
CA VAL A 55 5.67 5.74 -3.08
C VAL A 55 6.47 5.77 -1.78
N LYS A 56 6.05 6.63 -0.85
CA LYS A 56 6.63 6.79 0.48
C LYS A 56 5.61 6.36 1.55
N ASP A 57 6.09 6.05 2.74
CA ASP A 57 5.25 5.64 3.87
C ASP A 57 4.10 6.61 4.16
N SER A 58 4.36 7.93 4.10
CA SER A 58 3.36 8.98 4.34
C SER A 58 2.23 9.00 3.29
N HIS A 59 2.45 8.44 2.10
CA HIS A 59 1.40 8.35 1.08
C HIS A 59 0.33 7.34 1.48
N TYR A 60 0.69 6.28 2.22
CA TYR A 60 -0.29 5.32 2.73
C TYR A 60 -1.23 5.97 3.74
N ASP A 61 -0.73 6.82 4.64
CA ASP A 61 -1.57 7.50 5.63
C ASP A 61 -2.60 8.43 4.96
N THR A 62 -2.17 9.11 3.90
CA THR A 62 -3.04 9.98 3.08
C THR A 62 -4.12 9.16 2.37
N VAL A 63 -3.75 8.05 1.75
CA VAL A 63 -4.69 7.16 1.05
C VAL A 63 -5.67 6.51 2.03
N GLY A 64 -5.20 6.08 3.20
CA GLY A 64 -6.06 5.52 4.25
C GLY A 64 -7.12 6.52 4.71
N SER A 65 -6.71 7.77 4.95
CA SER A 65 -7.64 8.84 5.32
C SER A 65 -8.68 9.10 4.23
N ALA A 66 -8.24 9.17 2.97
CA ALA A 66 -9.14 9.35 1.83
C ALA A 66 -10.13 8.19 1.68
N LEU A 67 -9.68 6.94 1.85
CA LEU A 67 -10.50 5.74 1.73
C LEU A 67 -11.61 5.73 2.80
N ILE A 68 -11.24 5.92 4.07
CA ILE A 68 -12.21 5.90 5.17
C ILE A 68 -13.23 7.03 5.03
N TRP A 69 -12.79 8.23 4.64
CA TRP A 69 -13.70 9.33 4.35
C TRP A 69 -14.66 9.00 3.20
N THR A 70 -14.14 8.42 2.12
CA THR A 70 -14.94 8.06 0.93
C THR A 70 -15.99 7.00 1.27
N LEU A 71 -15.62 5.97 2.04
CA LEU A 71 -16.56 4.95 2.51
C LEU A 71 -17.65 5.55 3.39
N GLY A 72 -17.30 6.45 4.32
CA GLY A 72 -18.26 7.15 5.15
C GLY A 72 -19.23 8.03 4.34
N LYS A 73 -18.76 8.66 3.27
CA LYS A 73 -19.63 9.42 2.36
C LYS A 73 -20.53 8.54 1.51
N GLY A 74 -20.03 7.40 1.03
CA GLY A 74 -20.78 6.51 0.13
C GLY A 74 -21.84 5.66 0.85
N LEU A 75 -21.54 5.20 2.06
CA LEU A 75 -22.41 4.31 2.83
C LEU A 75 -23.32 5.06 3.83
N GLY A 76 -22.98 6.31 4.17
CA GLY A 76 -23.80 7.12 5.08
C GLY A 76 -24.02 6.42 6.43
N GLU A 77 -25.29 6.24 6.82
CA GLU A 77 -25.68 5.61 8.09
C GLU A 77 -25.28 4.12 8.17
N GLU A 78 -25.09 3.44 7.04
CA GLU A 78 -24.61 2.05 7.03
C GLU A 78 -23.12 1.95 7.39
N PHE A 79 -22.37 3.06 7.36
CA PHE A 79 -20.97 3.11 7.81
C PHE A 79 -20.87 3.21 9.34
N THR A 80 -21.38 2.18 10.01
CA THR A 80 -21.35 2.05 11.47
C THR A 80 -19.93 2.10 12.02
N ASP A 81 -19.79 2.43 13.31
CA ASP A 81 -18.48 2.50 13.97
C ASP A 81 -17.72 1.16 13.93
N SER A 82 -18.46 0.04 14.01
CA SER A 82 -17.87 -1.29 13.89
C SER A 82 -17.33 -1.55 12.49
N LEU A 83 -18.09 -1.15 11.44
CA LEU A 83 -17.67 -1.27 10.05
C LEU A 83 -16.45 -0.37 9.76
N LYS A 84 -16.48 0.88 10.22
CA LYS A 84 -15.34 1.80 10.13
C LYS A 84 -14.09 1.22 10.80
N THR A 85 -14.23 0.67 12.00
CA THR A 85 -13.12 0.03 12.72
C THR A 85 -12.56 -1.17 11.97
N ALA A 86 -13.42 -2.00 11.37
CA ALA A 86 -12.99 -3.13 10.56
C ALA A 86 -12.18 -2.67 9.33
N TRP A 87 -12.65 -1.64 8.61
CA TRP A 87 -11.95 -1.07 7.47
C TRP A 87 -10.59 -0.46 7.85
N ILE A 88 -10.50 0.26 8.97
CA ILE A 88 -9.23 0.80 9.47
C ILE A 88 -8.25 -0.34 9.74
N LYS A 89 -8.68 -1.43 10.38
CA LYS A 89 -7.82 -2.59 10.67
C LYS A 89 -7.32 -3.25 9.39
N VAL A 90 -8.20 -3.52 8.43
CA VAL A 90 -7.83 -4.15 7.15
C VAL A 90 -6.84 -3.26 6.39
N TYR A 91 -7.14 -1.96 6.26
CA TYR A 91 -6.24 -1.04 5.58
C TYR A 91 -4.87 -0.97 6.25
N THR A 92 -4.85 -0.86 7.58
CA THR A 92 -3.60 -0.80 8.35
C THR A 92 -2.76 -2.05 8.14
N LEU A 93 -3.37 -3.24 8.18
CA LEU A 93 -2.68 -4.50 7.93
C LEU A 93 -2.05 -4.55 6.53
N LEU A 94 -2.79 -4.17 5.50
CA LEU A 94 -2.30 -4.14 4.13
C LEU A 94 -1.15 -3.13 3.98
N ALA A 95 -1.34 -1.90 4.47
CA ALA A 95 -0.35 -0.84 4.36
C ALA A 95 0.95 -1.20 5.09
N THR A 96 0.86 -1.76 6.31
CA THR A 96 2.03 -2.23 7.06
C THR A 96 2.76 -3.35 6.32
N THR A 97 2.03 -4.35 5.83
CA THR A 97 2.63 -5.47 5.07
C THR A 97 3.38 -4.98 3.82
N MET A 98 2.82 -3.99 3.11
CA MET A 98 3.47 -3.39 1.94
C MET A 98 4.72 -2.59 2.31
N LYS A 99 4.65 -1.78 3.38
CA LYS A 99 5.77 -0.97 3.88
C LYS A 99 6.95 -1.85 4.32
N GLU A 100 6.67 -2.93 5.04
CA GLU A 100 7.68 -3.90 5.49
C GLU A 100 8.38 -4.57 4.29
N ALA A 101 7.60 -5.11 3.33
CA ALA A 101 8.17 -5.73 2.14
C ALA A 101 8.98 -4.74 1.27
N ALA A 102 8.52 -3.48 1.18
CA ALA A 102 9.25 -2.42 0.51
C ALA A 102 10.60 -2.16 1.19
N ALA A 103 10.62 -2.02 2.52
CA ALA A 103 11.83 -1.79 3.29
C ALA A 103 12.84 -2.95 3.17
N GLU A 104 12.37 -4.20 3.23
CA GLU A 104 13.18 -5.40 3.02
C GLU A 104 13.85 -5.39 1.63
N SER A 105 13.09 -5.13 0.57
CA SER A 105 13.62 -5.08 -0.80
C SER A 105 14.67 -3.99 -1.03
N VAL A 106 14.54 -2.85 -0.33
CA VAL A 106 15.52 -1.77 -0.38
C VAL A 106 16.78 -2.14 0.41
N ALA A 107 16.66 -2.90 1.49
CA ALA A 107 17.80 -3.37 2.26
C ALA A 107 18.62 -4.41 1.47
N GLU A 108 17.96 -5.36 0.82
CA GLU A 108 18.59 -6.42 0.02
C GLU A 108 19.31 -5.89 -1.23
N SER A 109 18.82 -4.80 -1.81
CA SER A 109 19.41 -4.20 -3.02
C SER A 109 20.64 -3.32 -2.75
N LYS A 110 20.96 -3.00 -1.49
CA LYS A 110 22.16 -2.23 -1.14
C LYS A 110 23.40 -3.13 -1.19
N PRO A 111 24.45 -2.78 -1.97
CA PRO A 111 25.68 -3.57 -2.01
C PRO A 111 26.35 -3.61 -0.62
N THR A 112 26.83 -4.79 -0.23
CA THR A 112 27.43 -5.02 1.08
C THR A 112 28.75 -4.24 1.23
N PRO A 113 29.03 -3.53 2.35
CA PRO A 113 30.15 -2.57 2.43
C PRO A 113 31.57 -3.15 2.43
N TRP A 114 31.77 -4.47 2.28
CA TRP A 114 33.06 -5.11 2.60
C TRP A 114 34.08 -5.16 1.46
N ILE A 115 33.78 -4.67 0.25
CA ILE A 115 34.77 -4.59 -0.85
C ILE A 115 35.60 -3.30 -0.76
N ARG A 116 36.35 -3.13 0.34
CA ARG A 116 37.56 -2.28 0.42
C ARG A 116 38.52 -2.85 1.46
N ARG A 117 38.89 -4.13 1.34
CA ARG A 117 40.15 -4.60 1.92
C ARG A 117 41.16 -4.63 0.77
N THR A 118 41.80 -3.50 0.56
CA THR A 118 43.01 -3.41 -0.25
C THR A 118 43.99 -4.43 0.30
N PHE A 119 44.28 -5.47 -0.49
CA PHE A 119 45.55 -6.15 -0.40
C PHE A 119 46.63 -5.09 -0.64
N SER A 120 47.47 -4.86 0.36
CA SER A 120 48.79 -4.29 0.13
C SER A 120 49.82 -5.39 0.43
N PRO A 121 50.90 -5.42 -0.37
CA PRO A 121 51.74 -6.60 -0.60
C PRO A 121 52.56 -7.03 0.61
#